data_AF-A0A2M8BHM3-F1
#
_entry.id   AF-A0A2M8BHM3-F1
#
_cell.length_a   1.000
_cell.length_b   1.000
_cell.length_c   1.000
_cell.angle_alpha   90.00
_cell.angle_beta   90.00
_cell.angle_gamma   90.00
#
_symmetry.space_group_name_H-M   'P 1'
#
loop_
_entity.id
_entity.type
_entity.pdbx_description
1 polymer ?
#
loop_
_entity_poly.entity_id
_entity_poly.type
_entity_poly.pdbx_seq_one_letter_code
_entity_poly.pdbx_strand_id
1 'polypeptide(L)'
;MTQSIQLPAPAPLLTRTGWSAFIVSLVVVCAVAPALNLLVPADSMFHLSDYAVGLLGKIMCYAIAALAMDLIWGFSGILSLGHGLFFALGGYVMGMYLMRQIGTDG
;
A
#
# COMPACT_ATOMS: atom_id res chain seq x y z
N MET A 1 -28.32 -15.77 33.10
CA MET A 1 -27.39 -14.62 33.14
C MET A 1 -26.45 -14.76 31.94
N THR A 2 -26.77 -14.11 30.82
CA THR A 2 -25.92 -14.10 29.61
C THR A 2 -25.09 -12.84 29.63
N GLN A 3 -23.82 -12.92 30.03
CA GLN A 3 -22.89 -11.79 29.91
C GLN A 3 -22.51 -11.62 28.44
N SER A 4 -23.01 -10.56 27.82
CA SER A 4 -22.61 -10.15 26.48
C SER A 4 -21.20 -9.58 26.54
N ILE A 5 -20.24 -10.28 25.93
CA ILE A 5 -18.88 -9.78 25.72
C ILE A 5 -18.97 -8.50 24.88
N GLN A 6 -18.70 -7.34 25.49
CA GLN A 6 -18.52 -6.08 24.76
C GLN A 6 -17.12 -6.09 24.13
N LEU A 7 -17.06 -6.28 22.81
CA LEU A 7 -15.82 -6.15 22.05
C LEU A 7 -15.49 -4.67 21.83
N PRO A 8 -14.21 -4.27 21.94
CA PRO A 8 -13.77 -2.93 21.56
C PRO A 8 -14.19 -2.61 20.13
N ALA A 9 -14.77 -1.43 19.91
CA ALA A 9 -15.12 -0.98 18.57
C ALA A 9 -13.83 -0.79 17.74
N PRO A 10 -13.79 -1.23 16.47
CA PRO A 10 -12.63 -1.03 15.62
C PRO A 10 -12.37 0.48 15.45
N ALA A 11 -11.15 0.92 15.76
CA ALA A 11 -10.74 2.31 15.59
C ALA A 11 -10.65 2.66 14.09
N PRO A 12 -11.13 3.85 13.66
CA PRO A 12 -11.04 4.26 12.27
C PRO A 12 -9.57 4.50 11.85
N LEU A 13 -9.21 3.97 10.69
CA LEU A 13 -7.88 4.06 10.06
C LEU A 13 -7.36 5.49 9.86
N LEU A 14 -8.26 6.39 9.46
CA LEU A 14 -7.93 7.74 9.09
C LEU A 14 -9.12 8.64 9.47
N THR A 15 -8.82 9.78 10.07
CA THR A 15 -9.83 10.78 10.44
C THR A 15 -10.61 11.23 9.20
N ARG A 16 -11.89 11.62 9.36
CA ARG A 16 -12.74 12.16 8.27
C ARG A 16 -12.01 13.17 7.37
N THR A 17 -11.21 14.04 7.98
CA THR A 17 -10.40 15.06 7.30
C THR A 17 -9.28 14.46 6.43
N GLY A 18 -8.65 13.37 6.87
CA GLY A 18 -7.63 12.66 6.10
C GLY A 18 -8.22 11.95 4.89
N TRP A 19 -9.40 11.33 5.05
CA TRP A 19 -10.14 10.73 3.92
C TRP A 19 -10.52 11.77 2.87
N SER A 20 -11.00 12.94 3.29
CA SER A 20 -11.31 14.02 2.35
C SER A 20 -10.07 14.57 1.65
N ALA A 21 -8.94 14.71 2.34
CA ALA A 21 -7.70 15.20 1.74
C ALA A 21 -7.16 14.22 0.68
N PHE A 22 -7.24 12.91 0.94
CA PHE A 22 -6.85 11.87 -0.02
C PHE A 22 -7.74 11.83 -1.26
N ILE A 23 -9.07 11.92 -1.08
CA ILE A 23 -10.00 11.96 -2.22
C ILE A 23 -9.77 13.24 -3.05
N VAL A 24 -9.56 14.39 -2.40
CA VAL A 24 -9.29 15.65 -3.09
C VAL A 24 -7.98 15.58 -3.87
N SER A 25 -6.90 15.06 -3.29
CA SER A 25 -5.62 14.94 -4.01
C SER A 25 -5.73 13.98 -5.21
N LEU A 26 -6.44 12.86 -5.06
CA LEU A 26 -6.67 11.90 -6.13
C LEU A 26 -7.51 12.51 -7.26
N VAL A 27 -8.59 13.22 -6.92
CA VAL A 27 -9.43 13.93 -7.90
C VAL A 27 -8.65 15.04 -8.60
N VAL A 28 -7.81 15.79 -7.87
CA VAL A 28 -6.94 16.81 -8.46
C VAL A 28 -5.98 16.17 -9.46
N VAL A 29 -5.29 15.09 -9.10
CA VAL A 29 -4.37 14.40 -10.04
C VAL A 29 -5.12 13.84 -11.25
N CYS A 30 -6.28 13.20 -11.04
CA CYS A 30 -7.11 12.66 -12.11
C CYS A 30 -7.75 13.73 -13.01
N ALA A 31 -7.99 14.95 -12.52
CA ALA A 31 -8.59 16.04 -13.29
C ALA A 31 -7.54 16.93 -13.96
N VAL A 32 -6.40 17.16 -13.30
CA VAL A 32 -5.30 17.99 -13.82
C VAL A 32 -4.62 17.32 -15.01
N ALA A 33 -4.42 15.99 -14.98
CA ALA A 33 -3.81 15.27 -16.10
C ALA A 33 -4.59 15.39 -17.44
N PRO A 34 -5.92 15.16 -17.50
CA PRO A 34 -6.70 15.38 -18.72
C PRO A 34 -6.96 16.86 -19.02
N ALA A 35 -7.06 17.73 -18.00
CA ALA A 35 -7.20 19.18 -18.24
C ALA A 35 -5.96 19.77 -18.92
N LEU A 36 -4.74 19.32 -18.55
CA LEU A 36 -3.51 19.71 -19.24
C LEU A 36 -3.41 19.11 -20.65
N ASN A 37 -4.01 17.95 -20.90
CA ASN A 37 -4.03 17.32 -22.22
C ASN A 37 -5.02 18.02 -23.19
N LEU A 38 -6.16 18.54 -22.71
CA LEU A 38 -7.16 19.21 -23.55
C LEU A 38 -6.93 20.73 -23.77
N LEU A 39 -6.23 21.44 -22.87
CA LEU A 39 -6.10 22.91 -22.94
C LEU A 39 -4.83 23.44 -23.63
N VAL A 40 -3.85 22.59 -23.97
CA VAL A 40 -2.55 23.03 -24.49
C VAL A 40 -2.39 22.62 -25.97
N PRO A 41 -2.00 23.52 -26.90
CA PRO A 41 -1.73 23.22 -28.31
C PRO A 41 -0.29 22.77 -28.58
N ALA A 42 -0.12 22.00 -29.66
CA ALA A 42 0.98 21.07 -30.01
C ALA A 42 2.44 21.58 -30.03
N ASP A 43 2.68 22.84 -29.68
CA ASP A 43 3.99 23.52 -29.84
C ASP A 43 4.72 23.80 -28.51
N SER A 44 4.12 23.47 -27.36
CA SER A 44 4.75 23.73 -26.05
C SER A 44 5.28 22.45 -25.39
N MET A 45 6.47 22.56 -24.83
CA MET A 45 7.18 21.61 -23.94
C MET A 45 6.37 21.06 -22.73
N PHE A 46 5.14 21.53 -22.53
CA PHE A 46 4.16 21.02 -21.57
C PHE A 46 3.08 20.10 -22.19
N HIS A 47 3.25 19.65 -23.43
CA HIS A 47 2.39 18.64 -24.05
C HIS A 47 2.59 17.27 -23.37
N LEU A 48 1.68 16.95 -22.44
CA LEU A 48 1.44 15.58 -22.01
C LEU A 48 0.84 14.81 -23.20
N SER A 49 1.70 14.30 -24.09
CA SER A 49 1.32 13.39 -25.17
C SER A 49 0.39 12.29 -24.66
N ASP A 50 -0.58 11.83 -25.47
CA ASP A 50 -1.39 10.63 -25.19
C ASP A 50 -0.56 9.45 -24.67
N TYR A 51 0.71 9.33 -25.11
CA TYR A 51 1.65 8.35 -24.59
C TYR A 51 1.94 8.52 -23.09
N ALA A 52 2.18 9.75 -22.63
CA ALA A 52 2.47 10.05 -21.24
C ALA A 52 1.21 9.90 -20.35
N VAL A 53 0.03 10.23 -20.88
CA VAL A 53 -1.25 9.95 -20.19
C VAL A 53 -1.46 8.43 -20.07
N GLY A 54 -1.21 7.67 -21.14
CA GLY A 54 -1.26 6.21 -21.10
C GLY A 54 -0.22 5.58 -20.15
N LEU A 55 1.01 6.11 -20.14
CA LEU A 55 2.06 5.66 -19.23
C LEU A 55 1.70 5.97 -17.77
N LEU A 56 1.17 7.16 -17.49
CA LEU A 56 0.71 7.56 -16.17
C LEU A 56 -0.44 6.66 -15.69
N GLY A 57 -1.40 6.34 -16.57
CA GLY A 57 -2.45 5.36 -16.29
C GLY A 57 -1.88 3.98 -15.92
N LYS A 58 -0.88 3.51 -16.68
CA LYS A 58 -0.21 2.22 -16.38
C LYS A 58 0.50 2.25 -15.02
N ILE A 59 1.22 3.33 -14.70
CA ILE A 59 1.90 3.50 -13.42
C ILE A 59 0.88 3.57 -12.27
N MET A 60 -0.25 4.28 -12.44
CA MET A 60 -1.32 4.34 -11.45
C MET A 60 -1.92 2.96 -11.14
N CYS A 61 -2.15 2.13 -12.16
CA CYS A 61 -2.61 0.75 -11.94
C CYS A 61 -1.63 -0.05 -11.07
N TYR A 62 -0.32 0.04 -11.33
CA TYR A 62 0.69 -0.64 -10.49
C TYR A 62 0.80 -0.02 -9.09
N ALA A 63 0.67 1.30 -8.96
CA ALA A 63 0.70 1.99 -7.68
C ALA A 63 -0.47 1.56 -6.78
N ILE A 64 -1.68 1.43 -7.31
CA ILE A 64 -2.85 0.93 -6.58
C ILE A 64 -2.62 -0.52 -6.11
N ALA A 65 -2.06 -1.37 -6.96
CA ALA A 65 -1.73 -2.75 -6.60
C ALA A 65 -0.67 -2.81 -5.47
N ALA A 66 0.35 -1.95 -5.52
CA ALA A 66 1.36 -1.84 -4.47
C ALA A 66 0.75 -1.33 -3.15
N LEU A 67 -0.09 -0.28 -3.20
CA LEU A 67 -0.79 0.27 -2.04
C LEU A 67 -1.74 -0.75 -1.39
N ALA A 68 -2.44 -1.55 -2.19
CA ALA A 68 -3.29 -2.62 -1.68
C ALA A 68 -2.47 -3.65 -0.88
N MET A 69 -1.27 -4.01 -1.38
CA MET A 69 -0.39 -4.94 -0.69
C MET A 69 0.23 -4.35 0.59
N ASP A 70 0.59 -3.06 0.55
CA ASP A 70 1.06 -2.31 1.72
C ASP A 70 -0.03 -2.21 2.80
N LEU A 71 -1.29 -1.97 2.42
CA LEU A 71 -2.44 -1.93 3.33
C LEU A 71 -2.77 -3.31 3.92
N ILE A 72 -2.66 -4.39 3.15
CA ILE A 72 -2.85 -5.75 3.67
C ILE A 72 -1.81 -6.01 4.78
N TRP A 73 -0.55 -5.68 4.53
CA TRP A 73 0.49 -5.92 5.53
C TRP A 73 0.40 -4.95 6.72
N GLY A 74 0.21 -3.66 6.46
CA GLY A 74 0.23 -2.60 7.47
C GLY A 74 -1.04 -2.48 8.31
N PHE A 75 -2.23 -2.62 7.70
CA PHE A 75 -3.50 -2.46 8.42
C PHE A 75 -4.10 -3.79 8.90
N SER A 76 -4.09 -4.82 8.04
CA SER A 76 -4.66 -6.11 8.44
C SER A 76 -3.69 -7.00 9.21
N GLY A 77 -2.38 -6.66 9.20
CA GLY A 77 -1.33 -7.48 9.80
C GLY A 77 -1.13 -8.84 9.10
N ILE A 78 -1.79 -9.07 7.96
CA ILE A 78 -1.70 -10.30 7.20
C ILE A 78 -0.47 -10.21 6.31
N LEU A 79 0.48 -11.12 6.52
CA LEU A 79 1.63 -11.27 5.64
C LEU A 79 1.16 -11.80 4.28
N SER A 80 1.55 -11.12 3.21
CA SER A 80 1.47 -11.71 1.87
C SER A 80 2.19 -13.05 1.85
N LEU A 81 1.67 -14.04 1.11
CA LEU A 81 2.23 -15.39 1.00
C LEU A 81 3.75 -15.38 0.73
N GLY A 82 4.24 -14.46 -0.11
CA GLY A 82 5.67 -14.28 -0.38
C GLY A 82 6.47 -13.78 0.84
N HIS A 83 5.95 -12.79 1.57
CA HIS A 83 6.60 -12.27 2.79
C HIS A 83 6.57 -13.29 3.94
N GLY A 84 5.47 -14.04 4.06
CA GLY A 84 5.34 -15.12 5.04
C GLY A 84 6.39 -16.23 4.85
N LEU A 85 6.71 -16.58 3.60
CA LEU A 85 7.73 -17.59 3.30
C LEU A 85 9.13 -17.14 3.73
N PHE A 86 9.53 -15.90 3.42
CA PHE A 86 10.84 -15.36 3.84
C PHE A 86 10.93 -15.18 5.36
N PHE A 87 9.84 -14.73 5.99
CA PHE A 87 9.79 -14.59 7.44
C PHE A 87 9.88 -15.94 8.15
N ALA A 88 9.18 -16.97 7.64
CA ALA A 88 9.26 -18.33 8.16
C ALA A 88 10.67 -18.93 8.00
N LEU A 89 11.32 -18.74 6.85
CA LEU A 89 12.70 -19.18 6.63
C LEU A 89 13.69 -18.48 7.57
N GLY A 90 13.59 -17.16 7.72
CA GLY A 90 14.43 -16.39 8.63
C GLY A 90 14.26 -16.82 10.10
N GLY A 91 13.01 -17.00 10.54
CA GLY A 91 12.69 -17.51 11.88
C GLY A 91 13.21 -18.94 12.12
N TYR A 92 13.11 -19.82 11.12
CA TYR A 92 13.65 -21.17 11.19
C TYR A 92 15.18 -21.18 11.35
N VAL A 93 15.90 -20.40 10.53
CA VAL A 93 17.36 -20.29 10.62
C VAL A 93 17.79 -19.73 11.97
N MET A 94 17.09 -18.70 12.48
CA MET A 94 17.37 -18.15 13.80
C MET A 94 17.11 -19.17 14.92
N GLY A 95 16.02 -19.94 14.85
CA GLY A 95 15.73 -21.00 15.82
C GLY A 95 16.77 -22.12 15.81
N MET A 96 17.20 -22.54 14.62
CA MET A 96 18.29 -23.51 14.45
C MET A 96 19.61 -22.98 14.98
N TYR A 97 19.91 -21.69 14.79
CA TYR A 97 21.10 -21.06 15.34
C TYR A 97 21.08 -20.99 16.88
N LEU A 98 19.94 -20.68 17.49
CA LEU A 98 19.78 -20.69 18.94
C LEU A 98 19.92 -22.10 19.52
N MET A 99 19.30 -23.12 18.89
CA MET A 99 19.51 -24.52 19.27
C MET A 99 20.98 -24.94 19.16
N ARG A 100 21.69 -24.43 18.15
CA ARG A 100 23.12 -24.70 17.97
C ARG A 100 23.98 -24.02 19.05
N GLN A 101 23.67 -22.79 19.45
CA GLN A 101 24.36 -22.09 20.54
C GLN A 101 24.19 -22.82 21.88
N ILE A 102 22.98 -23.30 22.17
CA ILE A 102 22.70 -24.07 23.39
C ILE A 102 23.53 -25.37 23.43
N GLY A 103 23.78 -26.01 22.29
CA GLY A 103 24.62 -27.21 22.20
C GLY A 103 26.14 -26.96 22.24
N THR A 104 26.58 -25.71 22.08
CA THR A 104 28.01 -25.32 22.23
C THR A 104 28.35 -24.75 23.60
N ASP A 105 27.35 -24.27 24.35
CA ASP A 105 27.52 -23.64 25.66
C ASP A 105 27.23 -24.61 26.85
N GLY A 106 27.09 -25.91 26.58
CA GLY A 106 26.83 -26.97 27.57
C GLY A 106 27.92 -28.04 27.62
#